data_AF-A0A1H6T4S4-F1
#
_entry.id   AF-A0A1H6T4S4-F1
#
_cell.length_a   1.000
_cell.length_b   1.000
_cell.length_c   1.000
_cell.angle_alpha   90.00
_cell.angle_beta   90.00
_cell.angle_gamma   90.00
#
_symmetry.space_group_name_H-M   'P 1'
#
loop_
_entity.id
_entity.type
_entity.pdbx_description
1 polymer ?
#
loop_
_entity_poly.entity_id
_entity_poly.type
_entity_poly.pdbx_seq_one_letter_code
_entity_poly.pdbx_strand_id
1 'polypeptide(L)'
;MRELVIVGAGGFARETAAAVRAINDVRPTWRLRGFLDDDPALRGTERAGLPILGAIDRLADLPDAAVVVCVGNPRDYAARQRIVHRLGLPAERYPTIVHPAAHVGAGSSLGPGTVLLAGVVLTADVTVGAHVAVMPQVVLTHDDRVADHVTLASGVRLGGGVALRTGAYLGAAALIRESVTVGEWSLVGMGSVVLRDVPSGEVWLGSPARRLRAARPGRLAPQAEPAVASQAAPAVGELTVSRVVGN
;
A
#
# COMPACT_ATOMS: atom_id res chain seq x y z
N MET A 1 -10.89 -15.33 -16.74
CA MET A 1 -10.64 -14.65 -15.43
C MET A 1 -9.24 -14.99 -14.97
N ARG A 2 -8.47 -14.03 -14.48
CA ARG A 2 -7.12 -14.25 -13.92
C ARG A 2 -7.23 -14.80 -12.49
N GLU A 3 -6.37 -15.71 -12.10
CA GLU A 3 -6.39 -16.25 -10.73
C GLU A 3 -5.90 -15.20 -9.73
N LEU A 4 -6.56 -15.11 -8.57
CA LEU A 4 -6.20 -14.22 -7.47
C LEU A 4 -6.19 -14.99 -6.15
N VAL A 5 -5.15 -14.76 -5.36
CA VAL A 5 -5.00 -15.24 -3.99
C VAL A 5 -4.88 -14.04 -3.06
N ILE A 6 -5.54 -14.12 -1.90
CA ILE A 6 -5.42 -13.09 -0.86
C ILE A 6 -4.51 -13.64 0.25
N VAL A 7 -3.46 -12.90 0.59
CA VAL A 7 -2.60 -13.21 1.73
C VAL A 7 -3.12 -12.50 2.98
N GLY A 8 -3.33 -13.28 4.04
CA GLY A 8 -4.06 -12.91 5.25
C GLY A 8 -5.54 -13.29 5.17
N ALA A 9 -6.15 -13.67 6.30
CA ALA A 9 -7.56 -14.06 6.42
C ALA A 9 -8.35 -13.21 7.43
N GLY A 10 -7.80 -12.04 7.80
CA GLY A 10 -8.41 -11.08 8.71
C GLY A 10 -9.55 -10.25 8.12
N GLY A 11 -9.98 -9.18 8.82
CA GLY A 11 -11.07 -8.30 8.38
C GLY A 11 -10.83 -7.68 7.01
N PHE A 12 -9.67 -7.05 6.82
CA PHE A 12 -9.28 -6.42 5.55
C PHE A 12 -9.27 -7.41 4.37
N ALA A 13 -8.86 -8.66 4.61
CA ALA A 13 -8.90 -9.71 3.60
C ALA A 13 -10.33 -10.08 3.16
N ARG A 14 -11.26 -10.18 4.12
CA ARG A 14 -12.68 -10.44 3.82
C ARG A 14 -13.33 -9.29 3.07
N GLU A 15 -13.03 -8.05 3.44
CA GLU A 15 -13.51 -6.87 2.72
C GLU A 15 -12.94 -6.81 1.30
N THR A 16 -11.66 -7.16 1.13
CA THR A 16 -11.05 -7.26 -0.21
C THR A 16 -11.71 -8.36 -1.05
N ALA A 17 -12.02 -9.52 -0.46
CA ALA A 17 -12.76 -10.58 -1.14
C ALA A 17 -14.16 -10.13 -1.57
N ALA A 18 -14.85 -9.35 -0.74
CA ALA A 18 -16.14 -8.74 -1.10
C ALA A 18 -15.99 -7.73 -2.25
N ALA A 19 -14.93 -6.91 -2.24
CA ALA A 19 -14.64 -5.99 -3.35
C ALA A 19 -14.35 -6.72 -4.66
N VAL A 20 -13.62 -7.84 -4.61
CA VAL A 20 -13.37 -8.69 -5.78
C VAL A 20 -14.67 -9.28 -6.34
N ARG A 21 -15.61 -9.67 -5.48
CA ARG A 21 -16.95 -10.11 -5.91
C ARG A 21 -17.71 -8.99 -6.61
N ALA A 22 -17.74 -7.80 -6.01
CA ALA A 22 -18.38 -6.63 -6.64
C ALA A 22 -17.75 -6.28 -8.01
N ILE A 23 -16.41 -6.38 -8.14
CA ILE A 23 -15.72 -6.24 -9.43
C ILE A 23 -16.27 -7.27 -10.43
N ASN A 24 -16.36 -8.54 -10.03
CA ASN A 24 -16.83 -9.62 -10.89
C ASN A 24 -18.30 -9.48 -11.31
N ASP A 25 -19.15 -8.90 -10.47
CA ASP A 25 -20.56 -8.61 -10.78
C ASP A 25 -20.69 -7.58 -11.90
N VAL A 26 -19.75 -6.62 -12.00
CA VAL A 26 -19.67 -5.67 -13.12
C VAL A 26 -19.01 -6.29 -14.34
N ARG A 27 -17.87 -6.94 -14.15
CA ARG A 27 -17.13 -7.65 -15.18
C ARG A 27 -16.35 -8.81 -14.57
N PRO A 28 -16.61 -10.07 -14.97
CA PRO A 28 -15.87 -11.23 -14.49
C PRO A 28 -14.36 -11.11 -14.77
N THR A 29 -13.59 -10.68 -13.78
CA THR A 29 -12.17 -10.33 -13.91
C THR A 29 -11.29 -11.35 -13.20
N TRP A 30 -11.68 -11.72 -11.97
CA TRP A 30 -10.87 -12.51 -11.05
C TRP A 30 -11.51 -13.85 -10.72
N ARG A 31 -10.70 -14.92 -10.77
CA ARG A 31 -11.03 -16.20 -10.14
C ARG A 31 -10.37 -16.23 -8.77
N LEU A 32 -11.14 -15.93 -7.72
CA LEU A 32 -10.63 -15.88 -6.35
C LEU A 32 -10.42 -17.31 -5.82
N ARG A 33 -9.17 -17.70 -5.58
CA ARG A 33 -8.80 -19.07 -5.18
C ARG A 33 -9.02 -19.35 -3.70
N GLY A 34 -8.84 -18.33 -2.86
CA GLY A 34 -8.92 -18.44 -1.41
C GLY A 34 -7.92 -17.54 -0.70
N PHE A 35 -7.70 -17.84 0.57
CA PHE A 35 -6.76 -17.13 1.42
C PHE A 35 -5.53 -17.97 1.76
N LEU A 36 -4.40 -17.32 1.98
CA LEU A 36 -3.22 -17.90 2.62
C LEU A 36 -2.97 -17.21 3.95
N ASP A 37 -2.86 -17.95 5.04
CA ASP A 37 -2.63 -17.40 6.38
C ASP A 37 -1.70 -18.31 7.19
N ASP A 38 -0.69 -17.71 7.83
CA ASP A 38 0.32 -18.44 8.59
C ASP A 38 -0.24 -18.98 9.92
N ASP A 39 -1.42 -18.53 10.38
CA ASP A 39 -2.08 -19.07 11.58
C ASP A 39 -2.53 -20.53 11.37
N PRO A 40 -1.92 -21.51 12.08
CA PRO A 40 -2.27 -22.92 11.94
C PRO A 40 -3.72 -23.22 12.31
N ALA A 41 -4.35 -22.41 13.18
CA ALA A 41 -5.73 -22.61 13.61
C ALA A 41 -6.75 -22.35 12.50
N LEU A 42 -6.35 -21.67 11.42
CA LEU A 42 -7.20 -21.38 10.27
C LEU A 42 -7.15 -22.46 9.19
N ARG A 43 -6.21 -23.41 9.26
CA ARG A 43 -6.03 -24.45 8.23
C ARG A 43 -7.29 -25.33 8.11
N GLY A 44 -7.70 -25.61 6.88
CA GLY A 44 -8.89 -26.42 6.59
C GLY A 44 -10.22 -25.71 6.92
N THR A 45 -10.19 -24.44 7.33
CA THR A 45 -11.40 -23.65 7.54
C THR A 45 -11.74 -22.81 6.29
N GLU A 46 -12.90 -22.16 6.33
CA GLU A 46 -13.29 -21.17 5.35
C GLU A 46 -13.48 -19.79 5.98
N ARG A 47 -13.29 -18.74 5.18
CA ARG A 47 -13.62 -17.35 5.52
C ARG A 47 -14.35 -16.72 4.36
N ALA A 48 -15.41 -15.97 4.65
CA ALA A 48 -16.24 -15.34 3.62
C ALA A 48 -16.70 -16.29 2.49
N GLY A 49 -16.86 -17.60 2.76
CA GLY A 49 -17.22 -18.61 1.75
C GLY A 49 -16.08 -18.96 0.77
N LEU A 50 -14.82 -18.81 1.19
CA LEU A 50 -13.63 -19.20 0.44
C LEU A 50 -12.70 -20.01 1.34
N PRO A 51 -11.96 -20.98 0.78
CA PRO A 51 -11.07 -21.83 1.56
C PRO A 51 -9.82 -21.08 2.06
N ILE A 52 -9.34 -21.47 3.24
CA ILE A 52 -7.96 -21.22 3.65
C ILE A 52 -7.08 -22.31 3.02
N LEU A 53 -6.27 -21.91 2.03
CA LEU A 53 -5.45 -22.80 1.20
C LEU A 53 -4.20 -23.32 1.94
N GLY A 54 -3.86 -22.73 3.09
CA GLY A 54 -2.72 -23.08 3.91
C GLY A 54 -1.92 -21.85 4.34
N ALA A 55 -0.67 -22.08 4.74
CA ALA A 55 0.29 -21.04 5.07
C ALA A 55 0.77 -20.29 3.82
N ILE A 56 1.43 -19.15 4.00
CA ILE A 56 1.83 -18.25 2.91
C ILE A 56 2.84 -18.91 1.95
N ASP A 57 3.63 -19.87 2.43
CA ASP A 57 4.57 -20.66 1.61
C ASP A 57 3.90 -21.48 0.51
N ARG A 58 2.63 -21.88 0.69
CA ARG A 58 1.81 -22.56 -0.33
C ARG A 58 1.52 -21.70 -1.57
N LEU A 59 1.91 -20.43 -1.54
CA LEU A 59 1.92 -19.61 -2.75
C LEU A 59 2.84 -20.18 -3.84
N ALA A 60 3.87 -20.95 -3.47
CA ALA A 60 4.74 -21.64 -4.42
C ALA A 60 3.97 -22.63 -5.32
N ASP A 61 2.85 -23.18 -4.83
CA ASP A 61 1.97 -24.07 -5.61
C ASP A 61 1.08 -23.29 -6.61
N LEU A 62 1.13 -21.96 -6.60
CA LEU A 62 0.32 -21.06 -7.41
C LEU A 62 1.21 -20.01 -8.13
N PRO A 63 2.15 -20.45 -8.98
CA PRO A 63 3.19 -19.59 -9.56
C PRO A 63 2.64 -18.46 -10.45
N ASP A 64 1.48 -18.67 -11.08
CA ASP A 64 0.87 -17.68 -11.99
C ASP A 64 -0.22 -16.83 -11.33
N ALA A 65 -0.63 -17.17 -10.10
CA ALA A 65 -1.73 -16.48 -9.45
C ALA A 65 -1.33 -15.05 -9.07
N ALA A 66 -2.18 -14.09 -9.37
CA ALA A 66 -2.07 -12.76 -8.81
C ALA A 66 -2.22 -12.80 -7.28
N VAL A 67 -1.61 -11.83 -6.60
CA VAL A 67 -1.52 -11.81 -5.13
C VAL A 67 -1.91 -10.45 -4.62
N VAL A 68 -2.75 -10.40 -3.59
CA VAL A 68 -2.98 -9.18 -2.83
C VAL A 68 -2.76 -9.46 -1.35
N VAL A 69 -1.95 -8.63 -0.68
CA VAL A 69 -1.57 -8.82 0.72
C VAL A 69 -2.46 -7.99 1.62
N CYS A 70 -3.45 -8.64 2.23
CA CYS A 70 -4.51 -8.03 3.02
C CYS A 70 -4.32 -8.23 4.53
N VAL A 71 -3.08 -8.16 4.99
CA VAL A 71 -2.76 -8.18 6.42
C VAL A 71 -2.82 -6.76 6.98
N GLY A 72 -3.78 -6.53 7.88
CA GLY A 72 -3.93 -5.29 8.63
C GLY A 72 -4.02 -5.58 10.12
N ASN A 73 -3.08 -5.04 10.89
CA ASN A 73 -3.08 -5.12 12.35
C ASN A 73 -2.63 -3.78 12.92
N PRO A 74 -3.50 -3.01 13.62
CA PRO A 74 -3.11 -1.73 14.21
C PRO A 74 -1.99 -1.83 15.26
N ARG A 75 -1.76 -3.02 15.84
CA ARG A 75 -0.65 -3.29 16.77
C ARG A 75 0.67 -3.62 16.07
N ASP A 76 0.62 -3.97 14.79
CA ASP A 76 1.78 -4.32 13.94
C ASP A 76 1.44 -3.98 12.49
N TYR A 77 1.36 -2.68 12.19
CA TYR A 77 1.00 -2.20 10.87
C TYR A 77 2.17 -2.24 9.88
N ALA A 78 3.36 -2.67 10.32
CA ALA A 78 4.48 -3.06 9.47
C ALA A 78 4.38 -4.50 8.93
N ALA A 79 3.50 -5.34 9.47
CA ALA A 79 3.38 -6.75 9.06
C ALA A 79 3.18 -6.93 7.55
N ARG A 80 2.36 -6.08 6.92
CA ARG A 80 2.12 -6.13 5.48
C ARG A 80 3.41 -5.90 4.68
N GLN A 81 4.21 -4.91 5.06
CA GLN A 81 5.49 -4.61 4.42
C GLN A 81 6.47 -5.78 4.55
N ARG A 82 6.56 -6.39 5.74
CA ARG A 82 7.38 -7.59 5.95
C ARG A 82 6.95 -8.76 5.08
N ILE A 83 5.65 -8.99 4.94
CA ILE A 83 5.13 -10.08 4.12
C ILE A 83 5.43 -9.83 2.64
N VAL A 84 5.16 -8.62 2.14
CA VAL A 84 5.48 -8.24 0.75
C VAL A 84 6.97 -8.44 0.47
N HIS A 85 7.84 -7.94 1.35
CA HIS A 85 9.28 -8.11 1.22
C HIS A 85 9.69 -9.59 1.25
N ARG A 86 9.14 -10.39 2.17
CA ARG A 86 9.41 -11.84 2.27
C ARG A 86 8.99 -12.59 1.01
N LEU A 87 7.88 -12.20 0.41
CA LEU A 87 7.38 -12.83 -0.81
C LEU A 87 8.25 -12.53 -2.03
N GLY A 88 8.88 -11.35 -2.08
CA GLY A 88 9.85 -10.99 -3.13
C GLY A 88 9.29 -11.08 -4.56
N LEU A 89 7.97 -11.01 -4.72
CA LEU A 89 7.33 -11.13 -6.03
C LEU A 89 7.51 -9.84 -6.84
N PRO A 90 7.59 -9.95 -8.18
CA PRO A 90 7.65 -8.78 -9.04
C PRO A 90 6.33 -8.00 -9.02
N ALA A 91 6.38 -6.70 -9.30
CA ALA A 91 5.25 -5.77 -9.12
C ALA A 91 3.99 -6.20 -9.90
N GLU A 92 4.14 -6.85 -11.05
CA GLU A 92 3.07 -7.29 -11.95
C GLU A 92 2.21 -8.42 -11.36
N ARG A 93 2.74 -9.12 -10.33
CA ARG A 93 2.00 -10.12 -9.56
C ARG A 93 1.04 -9.49 -8.55
N TYR A 94 1.17 -8.19 -8.25
CA TYR A 94 0.35 -7.48 -7.29
C TYR A 94 -0.65 -6.54 -7.99
N PRO A 95 -1.83 -7.03 -8.40
CA PRO A 95 -2.84 -6.17 -8.97
C PRO A 95 -3.35 -5.15 -7.96
N THR A 96 -3.72 -3.98 -8.46
CA THR A 96 -4.50 -3.01 -7.70
C THR A 96 -5.97 -3.46 -7.70
N ILE A 97 -6.58 -3.51 -6.51
CA ILE A 97 -7.99 -3.88 -6.35
C ILE A 97 -8.78 -2.61 -6.08
N VAL A 98 -9.63 -2.21 -7.03
CA VAL A 98 -10.47 -1.01 -6.94
C VAL A 98 -11.92 -1.43 -6.92
N HIS A 99 -12.60 -1.21 -5.79
CA HIS A 99 -14.03 -1.46 -5.67
C HIS A 99 -14.80 -0.63 -6.72
N PRO A 100 -15.86 -1.15 -7.39
CA PRO A 100 -16.56 -0.40 -8.44
C PRO A 100 -17.23 0.90 -7.97
N ALA A 101 -17.57 0.97 -6.68
CA ALA A 101 -18.08 2.18 -6.02
C ALA A 101 -16.99 3.15 -5.52
N ALA A 102 -15.72 2.93 -5.85
CA ALA A 102 -14.65 3.91 -5.62
C ALA A 102 -14.55 4.85 -6.81
N HIS A 103 -14.25 6.12 -6.56
CA HIS A 103 -13.99 7.13 -7.59
C HIS A 103 -12.50 7.45 -7.63
N VAL A 104 -11.88 7.25 -8.79
CA VAL A 104 -10.50 7.64 -9.06
C VAL A 104 -10.53 8.78 -10.08
N GLY A 105 -10.31 9.99 -9.60
CA GLY A 105 -10.37 11.19 -10.42
C GLY A 105 -9.22 11.33 -11.41
N ALA A 106 -9.38 12.23 -12.36
CA ALA A 106 -8.42 12.46 -13.44
C ALA A 106 -7.01 12.81 -12.90
N GLY A 107 -5.99 12.37 -13.62
CA GLY A 107 -4.58 12.58 -13.26
C GLY A 107 -4.09 11.73 -12.06
N SER A 108 -4.99 11.02 -11.38
CA SER A 108 -4.62 10.19 -10.23
C SER A 108 -3.96 8.88 -10.66
N SER A 109 -3.03 8.38 -9.83
CA SER A 109 -2.29 7.14 -10.07
C SER A 109 -2.29 6.24 -8.84
N LEU A 110 -2.29 4.92 -9.07
CA LEU A 110 -2.32 3.90 -8.03
C LEU A 110 -1.19 2.90 -8.26
N GLY A 111 -0.41 2.64 -7.20
CA GLY A 111 0.65 1.65 -7.21
C GLY A 111 0.16 0.19 -7.12
N PRO A 112 1.06 -0.76 -7.39
CA PRO A 112 0.75 -2.19 -7.36
C PRO A 112 0.36 -2.66 -5.95
N GLY A 113 -0.54 -3.64 -5.88
CA GLY A 113 -0.99 -4.26 -4.63
C GLY A 113 -1.82 -3.37 -3.71
N THR A 114 -2.14 -2.15 -4.15
CA THR A 114 -3.01 -1.22 -3.42
C THR A 114 -4.48 -1.66 -3.52
N VAL A 115 -5.23 -1.45 -2.45
CA VAL A 115 -6.65 -1.78 -2.37
C VAL A 115 -7.44 -0.53 -2.02
N LEU A 116 -8.40 -0.16 -2.86
CA LEU A 116 -9.41 0.87 -2.61
C LEU A 116 -10.77 0.20 -2.38
N LEU A 117 -11.31 0.34 -1.18
CA LEU A 117 -12.62 -0.19 -0.84
C LEU A 117 -13.76 0.77 -1.21
N ALA A 118 -15.00 0.37 -0.95
CA ALA A 118 -16.20 1.08 -1.40
C ALA A 118 -16.26 2.52 -0.88
N GLY A 119 -16.67 3.45 -1.76
CA GLY A 119 -16.84 4.86 -1.42
C GLY A 119 -15.54 5.64 -1.22
N VAL A 120 -14.38 5.05 -1.53
CA VAL A 120 -13.13 5.80 -1.60
C VAL A 120 -13.21 6.82 -2.73
N VAL A 121 -12.75 8.05 -2.48
CA VAL A 121 -12.74 9.14 -3.47
C VAL A 121 -11.33 9.72 -3.54
N LEU A 122 -10.72 9.66 -4.72
CA LEU A 122 -9.55 10.46 -5.10
C LEU A 122 -10.04 11.55 -6.06
N THR A 123 -9.79 12.82 -5.74
CA THR A 123 -10.39 13.93 -6.51
C THR A 123 -9.63 14.31 -7.78
N ALA A 124 -8.41 14.84 -7.69
CA ALA A 124 -7.60 15.24 -8.85
C ALA A 124 -6.11 15.08 -8.51
N ASP A 125 -5.32 14.55 -9.44
CA ASP A 125 -3.86 14.50 -9.33
C ASP A 125 -3.32 13.84 -8.04
N VAL A 126 -4.07 12.86 -7.50
CA VAL A 126 -3.67 12.10 -6.31
C VAL A 126 -2.72 10.99 -6.70
N THR A 127 -1.59 10.90 -6.02
CA THR A 127 -0.63 9.80 -6.20
C THR A 127 -0.69 8.86 -5.01
N VAL A 128 -1.01 7.58 -5.25
CA VAL A 128 -0.99 6.52 -4.23
C VAL A 128 0.05 5.47 -4.59
N GLY A 129 0.95 5.19 -3.66
CA GLY A 129 2.04 4.22 -3.79
C GLY A 129 1.58 2.77 -3.77
N ALA A 130 2.54 1.87 -3.60
CA ALA A 130 2.35 0.43 -3.59
C ALA A 130 1.83 -0.08 -2.23
N HIS A 131 1.03 -1.13 -2.29
CA HIS A 131 0.53 -1.86 -1.11
C HIS A 131 -0.16 -0.96 -0.08
N VAL A 132 -0.86 0.09 -0.53
CA VAL A 132 -1.66 0.97 0.33
C VAL A 132 -3.00 0.31 0.61
N ALA A 133 -3.41 0.35 1.88
CA ALA A 133 -4.73 -0.12 2.30
C ALA A 133 -5.64 1.09 2.52
N VAL A 134 -6.62 1.28 1.63
CA VAL A 134 -7.59 2.38 1.72
C VAL A 134 -8.96 1.79 2.04
N MET A 135 -9.33 1.91 3.31
CA MET A 135 -10.59 1.38 3.84
C MET A 135 -11.80 2.18 3.32
N PRO A 136 -13.05 1.73 3.56
CA PRO A 136 -14.22 2.38 2.99
C PRO A 136 -14.34 3.87 3.35
N GLN A 137 -14.94 4.63 2.43
CA GLN A 137 -15.31 6.05 2.63
C GLN A 137 -14.13 6.99 2.95
N VAL A 138 -12.91 6.64 2.54
CA VAL A 138 -11.77 7.55 2.64
C VAL A 138 -11.79 8.57 1.50
N VAL A 139 -11.46 9.82 1.80
CA VAL A 139 -11.39 10.92 0.82
C VAL A 139 -9.97 11.46 0.76
N LEU A 140 -9.40 11.44 -0.44
CA LEU A 140 -8.12 12.02 -0.82
C LEU A 140 -8.39 13.17 -1.80
N THR A 141 -8.01 14.37 -1.42
CA THR A 141 -8.26 15.60 -2.17
C THR A 141 -7.11 15.91 -3.12
N HIS A 142 -7.16 17.06 -3.80
CA HIS A 142 -6.22 17.37 -4.86
C HIS A 142 -4.76 17.39 -4.37
N ASP A 143 -3.84 16.95 -5.21
CA ASP A 143 -2.38 16.96 -4.95
C ASP A 143 -1.90 16.07 -3.79
N ASP A 144 -2.77 15.23 -3.22
CA ASP A 144 -2.38 14.32 -2.14
C ASP A 144 -1.36 13.29 -2.61
N ARG A 145 -0.36 13.04 -1.76
CA ARG A 145 0.74 12.10 -2.02
C ARG A 145 0.79 11.05 -0.92
N VAL A 146 0.42 9.83 -1.26
CA VAL A 146 0.39 8.69 -0.34
C VAL A 146 1.51 7.74 -0.73
N ALA A 147 2.49 7.57 0.16
CA ALA A 147 3.61 6.65 -0.06
C ALA A 147 3.22 5.19 0.19
N ASP A 148 4.18 4.29 -0.05
CA ASP A 148 3.98 2.86 0.04
C ASP A 148 3.58 2.41 1.45
N HIS A 149 2.83 1.31 1.52
CA HIS A 149 2.43 0.66 2.77
C HIS A 149 1.62 1.52 3.75
N VAL A 150 1.16 2.71 3.35
CA VAL A 150 0.25 3.53 4.16
C VAL A 150 -1.06 2.76 4.40
N THR A 151 -1.65 2.95 5.57
CA THR A 151 -2.98 2.44 5.91
C THR A 151 -3.88 3.62 6.27
N LEU A 152 -4.94 3.81 5.48
CA LEU A 152 -6.01 4.76 5.76
C LEU A 152 -7.24 3.97 6.22
N ALA A 153 -7.55 4.03 7.51
CA ALA A 153 -8.74 3.40 8.06
C ALA A 153 -10.02 4.14 7.63
N SER A 154 -11.18 3.53 7.86
CA SER A 154 -12.43 3.98 7.26
C SER A 154 -12.78 5.43 7.61
N GLY A 155 -13.27 6.19 6.64
CA GLY A 155 -13.73 7.55 6.85
C GLY A 155 -12.62 8.61 7.06
N VAL A 156 -11.34 8.25 6.88
CA VAL A 156 -10.25 9.24 6.89
C VAL A 156 -10.46 10.28 5.78
N ARG A 157 -10.17 11.55 6.07
CA ARG A 157 -10.26 12.64 5.09
C ARG A 157 -8.99 13.46 5.12
N LEU A 158 -8.41 13.68 3.94
CA LEU A 158 -7.26 14.54 3.74
C LEU A 158 -7.74 15.87 3.14
N GLY A 159 -7.13 16.98 3.56
CA GLY A 159 -7.18 18.25 2.84
C GLY A 159 -6.10 18.31 1.75
N GLY A 160 -6.17 19.30 0.86
CA GLY A 160 -5.34 19.31 -0.36
C GLY A 160 -3.83 19.33 -0.09
N GLY A 161 -3.07 18.60 -0.90
CA GLY A 161 -1.61 18.56 -0.85
C GLY A 161 -1.04 17.88 0.40
N VAL A 162 -1.80 17.00 1.06
CA VAL A 162 -1.30 16.21 2.20
C VAL A 162 -0.31 15.17 1.72
N ALA A 163 0.79 15.03 2.46
CA ALA A 163 1.81 14.02 2.20
C ALA A 163 1.82 12.96 3.31
N LEU A 164 1.42 11.72 2.98
CA LEU A 164 1.52 10.58 3.87
C LEU A 164 2.78 9.78 3.52
N ARG A 165 3.71 9.69 4.46
CA ARG A 165 4.99 8.99 4.26
C ARG A 165 4.86 7.49 4.51
N THR A 166 5.87 6.74 4.09
CA THR A 166 5.85 5.28 4.03
C THR A 166 5.40 4.67 5.36
N GLY A 167 4.43 3.75 5.27
CA GLY A 167 3.95 3.00 6.42
C GLY A 167 3.18 3.81 7.47
N ALA A 168 2.85 5.08 7.21
CA ALA A 168 1.98 5.85 8.09
C ALA A 168 0.62 5.17 8.27
N TYR A 169 0.06 5.27 9.48
CA TYR A 169 -1.24 4.72 9.83
C TYR A 169 -2.20 5.82 10.24
N LEU A 170 -3.32 5.95 9.55
CA LEU A 170 -4.38 6.92 9.86
C LEU A 170 -5.58 6.15 10.40
N GLY A 171 -5.89 6.38 11.68
CA GLY A 171 -7.02 5.79 12.36
C GLY A 171 -8.36 6.27 11.79
N ALA A 172 -9.41 5.47 12.04
CA ALA A 172 -10.72 5.70 11.43
C ALA A 172 -11.23 7.12 11.73
N ALA A 173 -11.82 7.76 10.73
CA ALA A 173 -12.34 9.12 10.80
C ALA A 173 -11.32 10.20 11.23
N ALA A 174 -10.00 9.98 11.04
CA ALA A 174 -9.02 11.05 11.20
C ALA A 174 -9.18 12.11 10.09
N LEU A 175 -9.05 13.38 10.46
CA LEU A 175 -9.13 14.54 9.58
C LEU A 175 -7.75 15.20 9.53
N ILE A 176 -7.18 15.33 8.34
CA ILE A 176 -5.85 15.93 8.14
C ILE A 176 -6.01 17.25 7.42
N ARG A 177 -5.49 18.35 8.01
CA ARG A 177 -5.48 19.68 7.38
C ARG A 177 -4.65 19.65 6.09
N GLU A 178 -5.00 20.51 5.13
CA GLU A 178 -4.22 20.74 3.91
C GLU A 178 -2.72 20.97 4.18
N SER A 179 -1.90 20.55 3.21
CA SER A 179 -0.44 20.70 3.21
C SER A 179 0.30 20.14 4.43
N VAL A 180 -0.35 19.26 5.22
CA VAL A 180 0.28 18.57 6.34
C VAL A 180 1.04 17.34 5.85
N THR A 181 2.22 17.12 6.42
CA THR A 181 2.97 15.87 6.27
C THR A 181 2.77 14.95 7.48
N VAL A 182 2.40 13.69 7.23
CA VAL A 182 2.37 12.62 8.23
C VAL A 182 3.58 11.71 8.01
N GLY A 183 4.51 11.72 8.96
CA GLY A 183 5.82 11.10 8.87
C GLY A 183 5.80 9.57 8.80
N GLU A 184 6.95 8.99 8.46
CA GLU A 184 7.10 7.55 8.24
C GLU A 184 6.76 6.77 9.50
N TRP A 185 6.02 5.68 9.35
CA TRP A 185 5.65 4.79 10.45
C TRP A 185 5.08 5.52 11.67
N SER A 186 4.42 6.66 11.44
CA SER A 186 3.66 7.37 12.44
C SER A 186 2.24 6.84 12.51
N LEU A 187 1.55 7.12 13.61
CA LEU A 187 0.16 6.73 13.82
C LEU A 187 -0.67 7.93 14.25
N VAL A 188 -1.70 8.22 13.47
CA VAL A 188 -2.77 9.15 13.85
C VAL A 188 -3.91 8.33 14.43
N GLY A 189 -4.31 8.62 15.66
CA GLY A 189 -5.41 7.93 16.35
C GLY A 189 -6.76 8.17 15.67
N MET A 190 -7.72 7.27 15.89
CA MET A 190 -9.07 7.43 15.37
C MET A 190 -9.72 8.75 15.81
N GLY A 191 -10.49 9.38 14.93
CA GLY A 191 -11.22 10.63 15.19
C GLY A 191 -10.34 11.86 15.42
N SER A 192 -9.04 11.78 15.14
CA SER A 192 -8.11 12.88 15.43
C SER A 192 -8.17 13.97 14.37
N VAL A 193 -7.98 15.23 14.78
CA VAL A 193 -7.92 16.40 13.90
C VAL A 193 -6.48 16.92 13.85
N VAL A 194 -5.75 16.60 12.79
CA VAL A 194 -4.34 16.93 12.63
C VAL A 194 -4.19 18.26 11.92
N LEU A 195 -3.67 19.26 12.64
CA LEU A 195 -3.52 20.64 12.16
C LEU A 195 -2.08 21.03 11.80
N ARG A 196 -1.12 20.13 11.99
CA ARG A 196 0.32 20.37 11.73
C ARG A 196 1.02 19.04 11.49
N ASP A 197 2.22 19.11 10.94
CA ASP A 197 3.04 17.94 10.64
C ASP A 197 3.20 17.00 11.84
N VAL A 198 3.09 15.71 11.53
CA VAL A 198 3.32 14.60 12.47
C VAL A 198 4.71 14.05 12.18
N PRO A 199 5.67 14.15 13.12
CA PRO A 199 7.00 13.58 12.91
C PRO A 199 6.97 12.06 12.72
N SER A 200 7.97 11.54 11.99
CA SER A 200 8.14 10.10 11.79
C SER A 200 8.24 9.36 13.12
N GLY A 201 7.64 8.17 13.18
CA GLY A 201 7.70 7.32 14.36
C GLY A 201 6.97 7.88 15.58
N GLU A 202 6.00 8.79 15.42
CA GLU A 202 5.19 9.30 16.53
C GLU A 202 3.73 8.83 16.48
N VAL A 203 3.09 8.82 17.65
CA VAL A 203 1.65 8.60 17.79
C VAL A 203 0.99 9.91 18.21
N TRP A 204 0.00 10.36 17.45
CA TRP A 204 -0.77 11.57 17.71
C TRP A 204 -2.25 11.24 17.84
N LEU A 205 -2.96 11.87 18.77
CA LEU A 205 -4.41 11.75 18.86
C LEU A 205 -5.11 12.99 19.43
N GLY A 206 -6.42 13.06 19.25
CA GLY A 206 -7.31 14.07 19.83
C GLY A 206 -7.73 15.16 18.85
N SER A 207 -8.52 16.11 19.33
CA SER A 207 -8.95 17.29 18.57
C SER A 207 -8.70 18.56 19.40
N PRO A 208 -7.70 19.38 19.03
CA PRO A 208 -6.71 19.12 17.98
C PRO A 208 -5.71 18.02 18.38
N ALA A 209 -5.17 17.30 17.41
CA ALA A 209 -4.26 16.19 17.65
C ALA A 209 -2.96 16.65 18.32
N ARG A 210 -2.48 15.87 19.28
CA ARG A 210 -1.22 16.11 20.00
C ARG A 210 -0.42 14.83 20.09
N ARG A 211 0.90 14.98 20.16
CA ARG A 211 1.82 13.87 20.42
C ARG A 211 1.45 13.19 21.73
N LEU A 212 1.23 11.88 21.67
CA LEU A 212 1.03 11.02 22.84
C LEU A 212 2.32 10.32 23.23
N ARG A 213 2.97 9.65 22.25
CA ARG A 213 4.14 8.79 22.48
C ARG A 213 4.86 8.47 21.18
N ALA A 214 5.98 7.76 21.28
CA ALA A 214 6.60 7.11 20.12
C ALA A 214 5.72 5.97 19.57
N ALA A 215 5.73 5.80 18.26
CA ALA A 215 5.10 4.71 17.53
C ALA A 215 5.87 3.40 17.74
N ARG A 216 5.14 2.30 17.61
CA ARG A 216 5.67 0.94 17.67
C ARG A 216 5.00 0.15 16.54
N PRO A 217 5.40 0.35 15.28
CA PRO A 217 4.75 -0.23 14.09
C PRO A 217 4.92 -1.74 13.97
N GLY A 218 5.74 -2.35 14.83
CA GLY A 218 6.28 -3.70 14.66
C GLY A 218 7.72 -3.65 14.15
N ARG A 219 8.34 -4.81 13.95
CA ARG A 219 9.66 -4.89 13.29
C ARG A 219 9.48 -4.51 11.81
N LEU A 220 10.32 -3.62 11.30
CA LEU A 220 10.34 -3.28 9.88
C LEU A 220 11.12 -4.35 9.09
N ALA A 221 10.81 -4.52 7.81
CA ALA A 221 11.69 -5.28 6.93
C ALA A 221 13.05 -4.56 6.79
N PRO A 222 14.15 -5.28 6.49
CA PRO A 222 15.41 -4.65 6.13
C PRO A 222 15.18 -3.67 4.98
N GLN A 223 15.77 -2.47 5.04
CA GLN A 223 15.75 -1.57 3.90
C GLN A 223 16.70 -2.13 2.84
N ALA A 224 16.28 -2.18 1.58
CA ALA A 224 17.22 -2.36 0.48
C ALA A 224 18.18 -1.16 0.52
N GLU A 225 19.49 -1.42 0.55
CA GLU A 225 20.46 -0.34 0.38
C GLU A 225 20.16 0.36 -0.95
N PRO A 226 20.19 1.70 -1.01
CA PRO A 226 20.11 2.37 -2.30
C PRO A 226 21.23 1.82 -3.15
N ALA A 227 20.90 1.28 -4.32
CA ALA A 227 21.89 0.88 -5.31
C ALA A 227 22.79 2.09 -5.53
N VAL A 228 24.04 2.01 -5.05
CA VAL A 228 25.05 3.01 -5.35
C VAL A 228 25.15 2.99 -6.87
N ALA A 229 24.65 4.04 -7.51
CA ALA A 229 24.81 4.23 -8.93
C ALA A 229 26.33 4.29 -9.17
N SER A 230 26.89 3.18 -9.62
CA SER A 230 28.25 3.14 -10.16
C SER A 230 28.27 4.03 -11.39
N GLN A 231 28.63 5.29 -11.18
CA GLN A 231 29.04 6.16 -12.28
C GLN A 231 30.42 5.70 -12.73
N ALA A 232 30.44 4.67 -13.58
CA ALA A 232 31.58 4.48 -14.47
C ALA A 232 31.52 5.62 -15.50
N ALA A 233 32.39 6.62 -15.33
CA ALA A 233 32.63 7.64 -16.34
C ALA A 233 32.97 6.97 -17.69
N PRO A 234 32.44 7.45 -18.83
CA PRO A 234 32.86 6.93 -20.11
C PRO A 234 34.34 7.31 -20.32
N ALA A 235 35.14 6.32 -20.70
CA ALA A 235 36.52 6.54 -21.10
C ALA A 235 36.53 7.53 -22.27
N VAL A 236 37.26 8.64 -22.09
CA VAL A 236 37.54 9.61 -23.15
C VAL A 236 38.38 8.88 -24.19
N GLY A 237 37.80 8.60 -25.36
CA GLY A 237 38.54 8.09 -26.51
C GLY A 237 39.49 9.17 -27.01
N GLU A 238 40.79 8.85 -27.05
CA GLU A 238 41.80 9.69 -27.68
C GLU A 238 41.48 9.85 -29.17
N LEU A 239 41.23 11.10 -29.58
CA LEU A 239 41.17 11.51 -30.97
C LEU A 239 42.60 11.55 -31.53
N THR A 240 42.97 10.54 -32.31
CA THR A 240 44.21 10.54 -33.10
C THR A 240 44.11 11.58 -34.22
N VAL A 241 44.81 12.70 -34.05
CA VAL A 241 44.98 13.71 -35.11
C VAL A 241 46.03 13.21 -36.09
N SER A 242 45.60 12.73 -37.26
CA SER A 242 46.50 12.49 -38.38
C SER A 242 47.00 13.83 -38.95
N ARG A 243 48.28 14.13 -38.73
CA ARG A 243 48.99 15.20 -39.44
C ARG A 243 49.25 14.77 -40.88
N VAL A 244 48.76 15.56 -41.82
CA VAL A 244 49.16 15.55 -43.24
C VAL A 244 50.02 16.80 -43.50
N VAL A 245 50.89 16.69 -44.51
CA VAL A 245 51.78 17.69 -45.16
C VAL A 245 53.14 17.91 -44.47
N GLY A 246 54.31 17.83 -45.13
CA GLY A 246 54.64 17.56 -46.54
C GLY A 246 56.15 17.73 -46.82
N ASN A 247 56.52 17.43 -48.07
CA ASN A 247 57.83 17.38 -48.75
C ASN A 247 58.77 16.21 -48.40
#